data_AF-A0A2P4PSS9-F1
#
_entry.id   AF-A0A2P4PSS9-F1
#
_cell.length_a   1.000
_cell.length_b   1.000
_cell.length_c   1.000
_cell.angle_alpha   90.00
_cell.angle_beta   90.00
_cell.angle_gamma   90.00
#
_symmetry.space_group_name_H-M   'P 1'
#
loop_
_entity.id
_entity.type
_entity.pdbx_description
1 polymer ?
#
loop_
_entity_poly.entity_id
_entity_poly.type
_entity_poly.pdbx_seq_one_letter_code
_entity_poly.pdbx_strand_id
1 'polypeptide(L)'
;TSNDEIYGVIPYIAPEIFKGSSFSKESDVYCMGMIMWELTTGCKPFANVEHDINLIFKILDGGRPEITEDTPECYANLMKSCWDSDPKKRPSIKKIRSTL
;
A
#
# COMPACT_ATOMS: atom_id res chain seq x y z
N THR A 1 -7.28 26.97 11.59
CA THR A 1 -6.51 25.77 11.97
C THR A 1 -7.06 24.62 11.16
N SER A 2 -6.43 24.25 10.04
CA SER A 2 -6.83 23.03 9.35
C SER A 2 -6.47 21.88 10.26
N ASN A 3 -7.45 21.10 10.68
CA ASN A 3 -7.19 19.78 11.25
C ASN A 3 -6.60 18.95 10.11
N ASP A 4 -5.27 18.84 10.04
CA ASP A 4 -4.57 17.90 9.15
C ASP A 4 -4.71 16.48 9.71
N GLU A 5 -5.94 16.09 10.03
CA GLU A 5 -6.28 14.74 10.49
C GLU A 5 -6.25 13.82 9.28
N ILE A 6 -5.42 12.77 9.37
CA ILE A 6 -5.35 11.73 8.36
C ILE A 6 -6.56 10.81 8.56
N TYR A 7 -7.49 10.83 7.61
CA TYR A 7 -8.64 9.95 7.58
C TYR A 7 -8.40 8.77 6.62
N GLY A 8 -8.62 7.55 7.09
CA GLY A 8 -8.54 6.35 6.25
C GLY A 8 -8.31 5.07 7.06
N VAL A 9 -8.14 3.96 6.35
CA VAL A 9 -7.82 2.64 6.94
C VAL A 9 -6.31 2.45 6.83
N ILE A 10 -5.60 2.46 7.96
CA ILE A 10 -4.13 2.58 8.06
C ILE A 10 -3.36 1.75 7.02
N PRO A 11 -3.62 0.44 6.84
CA PRO A 11 -2.90 -0.37 5.87
C PRO A 11 -2.89 0.13 4.42
N TYR A 12 -3.94 0.85 3.99
CA TYR A 12 -4.10 1.31 2.61
C TYR A 12 -3.59 2.74 2.40
N ILE A 13 -3.19 3.42 3.48
CA ILE A 13 -2.65 4.78 3.42
C ILE A 13 -1.16 4.70 3.09
N ALA A 14 -0.74 5.40 2.03
CA ALA A 14 0.64 5.43 1.60
C ALA A 14 1.56 6.07 2.66
N PRO A 15 2.80 5.59 2.83
CA PRO A 15 3.69 6.01 3.92
C PRO A 15 4.01 7.51 3.89
N GLU A 16 4.05 8.13 2.72
CA GLU A 16 4.30 9.57 2.58
C GLU A 16 3.16 10.45 3.12
N ILE A 17 1.93 9.94 3.20
CA ILE A 17 0.77 10.65 3.75
C ILE A 17 0.92 10.81 5.26
N PHE A 18 1.40 9.78 5.96
CA PHE A 18 1.76 9.87 7.38
C PHE A 18 2.89 10.86 7.68
N LYS A 19 3.66 11.26 6.66
CA LYS A 19 4.71 12.28 6.75
C LYS A 19 4.22 13.69 6.39
N GLY A 20 2.91 13.88 6.23
CA GLY A 20 2.30 15.17 5.90
C GLY A 20 2.25 15.50 4.40
N SER A 21 2.53 14.53 3.52
CA SER A 21 2.31 14.73 2.08
C SER A 21 0.81 14.73 1.76
N SER A 22 0.41 15.49 0.74
CA SER A 22 -0.96 15.42 0.21
C SER A 22 -1.19 14.14 -0.58
N PHE A 23 -2.45 13.69 -0.62
CA PHE A 23 -2.86 12.58 -1.48
C PHE A 23 -2.54 12.86 -2.96
N SER A 24 -2.13 11.81 -3.67
CA SER A 24 -1.65 11.86 -5.04
C SER A 24 -2.06 10.60 -5.81
N LYS A 25 -1.82 10.59 -7.12
CA LYS A 25 -2.04 9.40 -7.95
C LYS A 25 -1.12 8.24 -7.50
N GLU A 26 0.07 8.58 -7.03
CA GLU A 26 1.04 7.63 -6.53
C GLU A 26 0.60 7.03 -5.19
N SER A 27 -0.08 7.80 -4.32
CA SER A 27 -0.68 7.24 -3.09
C SER A 27 -1.87 6.32 -3.42
N ASP A 28 -2.67 6.64 -4.44
CA ASP A 28 -3.74 5.74 -4.89
C ASP A 28 -3.17 4.42 -5.43
N VAL A 29 -2.03 4.46 -6.12
CA VAL A 29 -1.34 3.25 -6.60
C VAL A 29 -0.82 2.38 -5.43
N TYR A 30 -0.37 3.00 -4.34
CA TYR A 30 -0.02 2.24 -3.12
C TYR A 30 -1.22 1.48 -2.58
N CYS A 31 -2.37 2.16 -2.44
CA CYS A 31 -3.63 1.54 -2.03
C CYS A 31 -4.02 0.40 -2.97
N MET A 32 -3.85 0.58 -4.28
CA MET A 32 -4.07 -0.48 -5.26
C MET A 32 -3.18 -1.71 -5.02
N GLY A 33 -1.91 -1.52 -4.63
CA GLY A 33 -1.02 -2.63 -4.24
C GLY A 33 -1.56 -3.41 -3.03
N MET A 34 -2.14 -2.72 -2.05
CA MET A 34 -2.77 -3.35 -0.88
C MET A 34 -4.05 -4.10 -1.24
N ILE A 35 -4.86 -3.55 -2.16
CA ILE A 35 -6.04 -4.24 -2.70
C ILE A 35 -5.64 -5.48 -3.49
N MET A 36 -4.58 -5.40 -4.31
CA MET A 36 -4.04 -6.57 -5.02
C MET A 36 -3.67 -7.69 -4.06
N TRP A 37 -3.04 -7.37 -2.92
CA TRP A 37 -2.73 -8.35 -1.88
C TRP A 37 -3.97 -8.92 -1.19
N GLU A 38 -4.97 -8.09 -0.92
CA GLU A 38 -6.24 -8.55 -0.38
C GLU A 38 -6.94 -9.53 -1.34
N LEU A 39 -6.84 -9.31 -2.65
CA LEU A 39 -7.43 -10.22 -3.65
C LEU A 39 -6.74 -11.59 -3.68
N THR A 40 -5.45 -11.68 -3.33
CA THR A 40 -4.76 -12.99 -3.29
C THR A 40 -5.08 -13.76 -2.02
N THR A 41 -5.38 -13.08 -0.91
CA THR A 41 -5.56 -13.71 0.40
C THR A 41 -7.01 -13.76 0.88
N GLY A 42 -7.90 -12.95 0.31
CA GLY A 42 -9.24 -12.69 0.83
C GLY A 42 -9.25 -11.97 2.19
N CYS A 43 -8.09 -11.50 2.67
CA CYS A 43 -7.91 -10.94 4.01
C CYS A 43 -7.48 -9.47 3.92
N LYS A 44 -7.86 -8.67 4.93
CA LYS A 44 -7.36 -7.30 5.04
C LYS A 44 -5.85 -7.30 5.29
N PRO A 45 -5.07 -6.39 4.66
CA PRO A 45 -3.65 -6.24 4.94
C PRO A 45 -3.43 -5.96 6.44
N PHE A 46 -2.49 -6.69 7.04
CA PHE A 46 -2.22 -6.63 8.49
C PHE A 46 -3.44 -6.93 9.38
N ALA A 47 -4.33 -7.84 8.98
CA ALA A 47 -5.51 -8.23 9.78
C ALA A 47 -5.18 -8.72 11.21
N ASN A 48 -3.97 -9.25 11.43
CA ASN A 48 -3.53 -9.79 12.73
C ASN A 48 -2.78 -8.76 13.59
N VAL A 49 -2.78 -7.48 13.21
CA VAL A 49 -2.10 -6.40 13.93
C VAL A 49 -3.12 -5.34 14.30
N GLU A 50 -2.96 -4.69 15.45
CA GLU A 50 -3.79 -3.54 15.82
C GLU A 50 -3.55 -2.37 14.84
N HIS A 51 -4.62 -1.70 14.43
CA HIS A 51 -4.53 -0.58 13.48
C HIS A 51 -4.33 0.72 14.27
N ASP A 52 -3.16 0.83 14.90
CA ASP A 52 -2.75 1.92 15.77
C ASP A 52 -1.46 2.61 15.28
N ILE A 53 -0.85 3.43 16.13
CA ILE A 53 0.39 4.13 15.82
C ILE A 53 1.58 3.19 15.57
N ASN A 54 1.58 1.99 16.16
CA ASN A 54 2.65 1.01 15.95
C ASN A 54 2.60 0.46 14.53
N LEU A 55 1.41 0.24 13.98
CA LEU A 55 1.26 -0.14 12.58
C LEU A 55 1.74 0.96 11.63
N ILE A 56 1.49 2.23 11.96
CA ILE A 56 2.00 3.37 11.17
C ILE A 56 3.52 3.35 11.13
N PHE A 57 4.20 3.22 12.28
CA PHE A 57 5.67 3.12 12.31
C PHE A 57 6.18 1.91 11.52
N LYS A 58 5.55 0.75 11.65
CA LYS A 58 5.88 -0.44 10.87
C LYS A 58 5.81 -0.19 9.36
N ILE A 59 4.77 0.51 8.88
CA ILE A 59 4.61 0.85 7.46
C ILE A 59 5.70 1.84 7.01
N LEU A 60 5.99 2.86 7.84
CA LEU A 60 7.03 3.87 7.60
C LEU A 60 8.43 3.24 7.50
N ASP A 61 8.70 2.20 8.28
CA ASP A 61 9.95 1.42 8.27
C ASP A 61 10.02 0.40 7.13
N GLY A 62 9.03 0.39 6.23
CA GLY A 62 9.00 -0.47 5.05
C GLY A 62 8.32 -1.82 5.26
N GLY A 63 7.67 -2.04 6.39
CA GLY A 63 6.86 -3.24 6.62
C GLY A 63 5.76 -3.40 5.57
N ARG A 64 5.60 -4.62 5.06
CA ARG A 64 4.57 -5.01 4.09
C ARG A 64 3.91 -6.32 4.53
N PRO A 65 2.67 -6.60 4.08
CA PRO A 65 2.07 -7.91 4.28
C PRO A 65 2.90 -9.02 3.64
N GLU A 66 2.86 -10.21 4.23
CA GLU A 66 3.55 -11.39 3.70
C GLU A 66 2.87 -11.86 2.40
N ILE A 67 3.65 -12.10 1.35
CA ILE A 67 3.13 -12.63 0.10
C ILE A 67 3.14 -14.15 0.20
N THR A 68 1.98 -14.76 -0.01
CA THR A 68 1.80 -16.21 0.05
C THR A 68 2.45 -16.90 -1.15
N GLU A 69 2.92 -18.14 -0.96
CA GLU A 69 3.66 -18.90 -1.98
C GLU A 69 2.84 -19.23 -3.24
N ASP A 70 1.51 -19.21 -3.13
CA ASP A 70 0.56 -19.44 -4.23
C ASP A 70 0.32 -18.20 -5.09
N THR A 71 0.81 -17.02 -4.69
CA THR A 71 0.71 -15.80 -5.49
C THR A 71 1.64 -15.90 -6.71
N PRO A 72 1.14 -15.83 -7.96
CA PRO A 72 1.98 -15.89 -9.15
C PRO A 72 3.07 -14.82 -9.14
N GLU A 73 4.29 -15.19 -9.51
CA GLU A 73 5.46 -14.30 -9.41
C GLU A 73 5.26 -12.96 -10.16
N CYS A 74 4.66 -13.00 -11.35
CA CYS A 74 4.37 -11.79 -12.12
C CYS A 74 3.40 -10.84 -11.36
N TYR A 75 2.41 -11.39 -10.68
CA TYR A 75 1.46 -10.64 -9.87
C TYR A 75 2.13 -10.09 -8.62
N ALA A 76 2.95 -10.91 -7.94
CA ALA A 76 3.73 -10.48 -6.79
C ALA A 76 4.69 -9.33 -7.14
N ASN A 77 5.34 -9.39 -8.29
CA ASN A 77 6.24 -8.34 -8.76
C ASN A 77 5.49 -7.04 -9.09
N LEU A 78 4.32 -7.13 -9.75
CA LEU A 78 3.48 -5.96 -10.01
C LEU A 78 2.99 -5.34 -8.70
N MET A 79 2.44 -6.13 -7.80
CA MET A 79 2.01 -5.73 -6.46
C MET A 79 3.14 -5.05 -5.68
N LYS A 80 4.35 -5.63 -5.71
CA LYS A 80 5.54 -5.04 -5.09
C LYS A 80 5.90 -3.67 -5.65
N SER A 81 5.78 -3.49 -6.97
CA SER A 81 6.02 -2.19 -7.59
C SER A 81 4.98 -1.13 -7.20
N CYS A 82 3.73 -1.53 -6.96
CA CYS A 82 2.65 -0.63 -6.54
C CYS A 82 2.88 -0.05 -5.14
N TRP A 83 3.43 -0.84 -4.20
CA TRP A 83 3.64 -0.40 -2.81
C TRP A 83 5.09 -0.02 -2.47
N ASP A 84 5.89 0.36 -3.48
CA ASP A 84 7.25 0.86 -3.28
C ASP A 84 7.24 2.07 -2.32
N SER A 85 8.25 2.14 -1.45
CA SER A 85 8.39 3.22 -0.47
C SER A 85 8.66 4.58 -1.14
N ASP A 86 9.26 4.61 -2.33
CA ASP A 86 9.40 5.81 -3.15
C ASP A 86 8.18 5.96 -4.09
N PRO A 87 7.31 6.97 -3.89
CA PRO A 87 6.14 7.18 -4.74
C PRO A 87 6.47 7.29 -6.23
N LYS A 88 7.66 7.79 -6.58
CA LYS A 88 8.08 7.98 -7.99
C LYS A 88 8.43 6.67 -8.71
N LYS A 89 8.70 5.61 -7.95
CA LYS A 89 8.97 4.27 -8.50
C LYS A 89 7.71 3.46 -8.78
N ARG A 90 6.58 3.92 -8.25
CA ARG A 90 5.29 3.24 -8.44
C ARG A 90 4.82 3.38 -9.89
N PRO A 91 4.28 2.31 -10.49
CA PRO A 91 3.80 2.35 -11.87
C PRO A 91 2.57 3.25 -11.99
N SER A 92 2.38 3.88 -13.15
CA SER A 92 1.10 4.53 -13.44
C SER A 92 -0.03 3.50 -13.56
N ILE A 93 -1.26 3.91 -13.26
CA ILE A 93 -2.44 3.04 -13.44
C ILE A 93 -2.58 2.48 -14.87
N LYS A 94 -2.14 3.24 -15.89
CA LYS A 94 -2.11 2.79 -17.28
C LYS A 94 -1.17 1.59 -17.47
N LYS A 95 -0.03 1.60 -16.79
CA LYS A 95 0.96 0.51 -16.81
C LYS A 95 0.45 -0.70 -16.03
N ILE A 96 -0.22 -0.51 -14.89
CA ILE A 96 -0.85 -1.60 -14.13
C ILE A 96 -1.87 -2.30 -15.02
N ARG A 97 -2.81 -1.55 -15.62
CA ARG A 97 -3.84 -2.06 -16.53
C ARG A 97 -3.29 -2.83 -17.74
N SER A 98 -2.11 -2.48 -18.24
CA SER A 98 -1.50 -3.19 -19.37
C SER A 98 -0.67 -4.41 -18.97
N THR A 99 -0.45 -4.61 -17.67
CA THR A 99 0.36 -5.70 -17.12
C THR A 99 -0.51 -6.82 -16.54
N LEU A 100 -1.68 -6.45 -15.99
CA LEU A 100 -2.79 -7.35 -15.73
C LEU A 100 -3.44 -7.80 -17.05
#